data_AF-A0A161MAN1-F1
#
_entry.id   AF-A0A161MAN1-F1
#
_cell.length_a   1.000
_cell.length_b   1.000
_cell.length_c   1.000
_cell.angle_alpha   90.00
_cell.angle_beta   90.00
_cell.angle_gamma   90.00
#
_symmetry.space_group_name_H-M   'P 1'
#
loop_
_entity.id
_entity.type
_entity.pdbx_description
1 polymer ?
#
loop_
_entity_poly.entity_id
_entity_poly.type
_entity_poly.pdbx_seq_one_letter_code
_entity_poly.pdbx_strand_id
1 'polypeptide(L)'
;EELYLYQSRIKKRWIQVHIARYVFSPFWGKFWERVILNRLSLVLERLKHNDQYGCTKKRSVEDALLRLEEEVGNVNAKYVMGLFFDIKGAFDNLWWPLLKLRLLEQGQINKEEYNLPAD
;
A
#
# COMPACT_ATOMS: atom_id res chain seq x y z
N GLU A 1 -9.21 -32.67 -32.92
CA GLU A 1 -8.32 -31.74 -32.19
C GLU A 1 -9.05 -30.51 -31.65
N GLU A 2 -9.91 -29.85 -32.44
CA GLU A 2 -10.66 -28.65 -32.00
C GLU A 2 -11.55 -28.85 -30.76
N LEU A 3 -12.23 -30.00 -30.65
CA LEU A 3 -13.05 -30.35 -29.48
C LEU A 3 -12.22 -30.44 -28.19
N TYR A 4 -10.98 -30.93 -28.27
CA TYR A 4 -10.08 -31.02 -27.12
C TYR A 4 -9.58 -29.64 -26.70
N LEU A 5 -9.24 -28.78 -27.67
CA LEU A 5 -8.85 -27.40 -27.44
C LEU A 5 -10.01 -26.56 -26.84
N TYR A 6 -11.24 -26.80 -27.28
CA TYR A 6 -12.44 -26.16 -26.74
C TYR A 6 -12.71 -26.57 -25.29
N GLN A 7 -12.68 -27.88 -25.00
CA GLN A 7 -12.81 -28.42 -23.64
C GLN A 7 -11.70 -27.90 -22.70
N SER A 8 -10.47 -27.79 -23.19
CA SER A 8 -9.33 -27.24 -22.45
C SER A 8 -9.51 -25.74 -22.13
N ARG A 9 -10.01 -24.95 -23.09
CA ARG A 9 -10.35 -23.53 -22.89
C ARG A 9 -11.47 -23.34 -21.86
N ILE A 10 -12.51 -24.17 -21.92
CA ILE A 10 -13.61 -24.14 -20.94
C ILE A 10 -13.06 -24.45 -19.55
N LYS A 11 -12.33 -25.56 -19.37
CA LYS A 11 -11.75 -25.92 -18.06
C LYS A 11 -10.85 -24.81 -17.50
N LYS A 12 -9.97 -24.22 -18.32
CA LYS A 12 -9.11 -23.10 -17.88
C LYS A 12 -9.91 -21.88 -17.45
N ARG A 13 -10.96 -21.53 -18.19
CA ARG A 13 -11.86 -20.41 -17.87
C ARG A 13 -12.68 -20.68 -16.61
N TRP A 14 -13.17 -21.90 -16.42
CA TRP A 14 -13.88 -22.32 -15.21
C TRP A 14 -12.99 -22.31 -13.96
N ILE A 15 -11.73 -22.77 -14.09
CA ILE A 15 -10.73 -22.72 -13.03
C ILE A 15 -10.38 -21.26 -12.69
N GLN A 16 -10.15 -20.39 -13.69
CA GLN A 16 -9.90 -18.97 -13.46
C GLN A 16 -11.06 -18.28 -12.73
N VAL A 17 -12.31 -18.54 -13.14
CA VAL A 17 -13.50 -17.96 -12.50
C VAL A 17 -13.65 -18.45 -11.06
N HIS A 18 -13.38 -19.74 -10.79
CA HIS A 18 -13.43 -20.27 -9.42
C HIS A 18 -12.30 -19.72 -8.54
N ILE A 19 -11.06 -19.68 -9.05
CA ILE A 19 -9.93 -19.08 -8.32
C ILE A 19 -10.19 -17.61 -8.03
N ALA A 20 -10.67 -16.83 -9.01
CA ALA A 20 -11.05 -15.44 -8.79
C ALA A 20 -12.12 -15.33 -7.69
N ARG A 21 -13.15 -16.19 -7.71
CA ARG A 21 -14.22 -16.19 -6.70
C ARG A 21 -13.73 -16.57 -5.29
N TYR A 22 -12.73 -17.45 -5.16
CA TYR A 22 -12.13 -17.79 -3.86
C TYR A 22 -11.18 -16.70 -3.35
N VAL A 23 -10.38 -16.08 -4.23
CA VAL A 23 -9.48 -14.96 -3.89
C VAL A 23 -10.28 -13.72 -3.47
N PHE A 24 -11.48 -13.52 -4.02
CA PHE A 24 -12.37 -12.39 -3.70
C PHE A 24 -13.29 -12.61 -2.49
N SER A 25 -13.20 -13.75 -1.77
CA SER A 25 -13.91 -13.86 -0.49
C SER A 25 -13.34 -12.85 0.51
N PRO A 26 -14.16 -12.06 1.23
CA PRO A 26 -13.69 -11.06 2.19
C PRO A 26 -12.67 -11.59 3.20
N PHE A 27 -12.79 -12.87 3.57
CA PHE A 27 -11.83 -13.57 4.42
C PHE A 27 -10.43 -13.66 3.77
N TRP A 28 -10.35 -14.17 2.54
CA TRP A 28 -9.09 -14.35 1.84
C TRP A 28 -8.45 -13.02 1.47
N GLY A 29 -9.25 -12.00 1.13
CA GLY A 29 -8.76 -10.64 0.93
C GLY A 29 -8.04 -10.09 2.18
N LYS A 30 -8.67 -10.20 3.35
CA LYS A 30 -8.07 -9.75 4.62
C LYS A 30 -6.87 -10.59 5.04
N PHE A 31 -6.90 -11.89 4.76
CA PHE A 31 -5.77 -12.76 4.99
C PHE A 31 -4.54 -12.33 4.16
N TRP A 32 -4.71 -12.13 2.85
CA TRP A 32 -3.62 -11.69 1.98
C TRP A 32 -3.13 -10.28 2.30
N GLU A 33 -4.05 -9.36 2.64
CA GLU A 33 -3.70 -8.03 3.15
C GLU A 33 -2.77 -8.15 4.37
N ARG A 34 -3.10 -9.00 5.34
CA ARG A 34 -2.26 -9.24 6.51
C ARG A 34 -0.90 -9.83 6.13
N VAL A 35 -0.86 -10.81 5.22
CA VAL A 35 0.40 -11.42 4.75
C VAL A 35 1.29 -10.38 4.08
N ILE A 36 0.74 -9.54 3.19
CA ILE A 36 1.45 -8.47 2.51
C ILE A 36 1.97 -7.44 3.52
N LEU A 37 1.11 -6.98 4.45
CA LEU A 37 1.50 -6.02 5.49
C LEU A 37 2.62 -6.56 6.38
N ASN A 38 2.57 -7.84 6.75
CA ASN A 38 3.61 -8.44 7.56
C ASN A 38 4.96 -8.45 6.82
N ARG A 39 4.99 -8.79 5.53
CA ARG A 39 6.22 -8.75 4.71
C ARG A 39 6.77 -7.33 4.58
N LEU A 40 5.89 -6.34 4.34
CA LEU A 40 6.28 -4.96 4.14
C LEU A 40 6.59 -4.22 5.45
N SER A 41 6.17 -4.73 6.60
CA SER A 41 6.20 -4.01 7.89
C SER A 41 7.58 -3.45 8.21
N LEU A 42 8.65 -4.24 8.08
CA LEU A 42 10.01 -3.80 8.38
C LEU A 42 10.45 -2.64 7.48
N VAL A 43 10.10 -2.69 6.20
CA VAL A 43 10.43 -1.64 5.24
C VAL A 43 9.64 -0.37 5.51
N LEU A 44 8.33 -0.51 5.78
CA LEU A 44 7.47 0.63 6.12
C LEU A 44 7.93 1.31 7.41
N GLU A 45 8.33 0.55 8.42
CA GLU A 45 8.88 1.08 9.68
C GLU A 45 10.20 1.83 9.47
N ARG A 46 11.00 1.47 8.46
CA ARG A 46 12.25 2.18 8.11
C ARG A 46 11.99 3.46 7.31
N LEU A 47 10.97 3.46 6.45
CA LEU A 47 10.66 4.58 5.55
C LEU A 47 9.77 5.65 6.17
N LYS A 48 9.01 5.31 7.21
CA LYS A 48 8.07 6.25 7.83
C LYS A 48 8.81 7.44 8.43
N HIS A 49 8.18 8.61 8.34
CA HIS A 49 8.67 9.80 9.03
C HIS A 49 8.39 9.72 10.54
N ASN A 50 9.21 10.38 11.35
CA ASN A 50 9.03 10.43 12.80
C ASN A 50 7.70 11.08 13.22
N ASP A 51 7.14 11.96 12.40
CA ASP A 51 5.84 12.61 12.64
C ASP A 51 4.69 11.98 11.82
N GLN A 52 4.87 10.75 11.35
CA GLN A 52 3.78 9.97 10.76
C GLN A 52 2.99 9.25 11.86
N TYR A 53 1.80 9.77 12.17
CA TYR A 53 0.93 9.21 13.21
C TYR A 53 -0.15 8.28 12.63
N GLY A 54 -0.67 8.60 11.44
CA GLY A 54 -1.66 7.79 10.74
C GLY A 54 -1.14 6.40 10.39
N CYS A 55 -2.00 5.37 10.59
CA CYS A 55 -1.73 3.97 10.27
C CYS A 55 -0.42 3.41 10.86
N THR A 56 0.11 4.03 11.92
CA THR A 56 1.38 3.64 12.54
C THR A 56 1.13 2.94 13.87
N LYS A 57 1.83 1.83 14.12
CA LYS A 57 1.67 1.09 15.39
C LYS A 57 2.05 1.98 16.57
N LYS A 58 1.26 1.91 17.64
CA LYS A 58 1.46 2.64 18.90
C LYS A 58 1.49 4.17 18.73
N ARG A 59 0.81 4.69 17.72
CA ARG A 59 0.59 6.12 17.53
C ARG A 59 -0.88 6.39 17.30
N SER A 60 -1.35 7.51 17.79
CA SER A 60 -2.73 7.93 17.65
C SER A 60 -2.85 9.38 17.19
N VAL A 61 -4.09 9.84 17.01
CA VAL A 61 -4.36 11.23 16.64
C VAL A 61 -4.04 12.15 17.82
N GLU A 62 -4.24 11.69 19.05
CA GLU A 62 -3.90 12.42 20.27
C GLU A 62 -2.39 12.71 20.33
N ASP A 63 -1.53 11.74 19.99
CA ASP A 63 -0.08 11.94 19.92
C ASP A 63 0.29 13.05 18.92
N ALA A 64 -0.42 13.10 17.77
CA ALA A 64 -0.19 14.12 16.74
C ALA A 64 -0.61 15.52 17.24
N LEU A 65 -1.72 15.62 17.96
CA LEU A 65 -2.21 16.88 18.53
C LEU A 65 -1.28 17.40 19.62
N LEU A 66 -0.81 16.53 20.52
CA LEU A 66 0.16 16.90 21.55
C LEU A 66 1.46 17.40 20.93
N ARG A 67 1.94 16.75 19.86
CA ARG A 67 3.12 17.21 19.14
C ARG A 67 2.90 18.58 18.52
N LEU A 68 1.76 18.81 17.88
CA LEU A 68 1.42 20.10 17.29
C LEU A 68 1.34 21.21 18.35
N GLU A 69 0.72 20.94 19.50
CA GLU A 69 0.64 21.87 20.63
C GLU A 69 2.03 22.24 21.15
N GLU A 70 2.91 21.25 21.31
CA GLU A 70 4.31 21.46 21.71
C GLU A 70 5.07 22.30 20.68
N GLU A 71 4.93 22.01 19.38
CA GLU A 71 5.61 22.76 18.32
C GLU A 71 5.15 24.22 18.27
N VAL A 72 3.85 24.46 18.37
CA VAL A 72 3.29 25.82 18.37
C VAL A 72 3.66 26.57 19.65
N GLY A 73 3.60 25.91 20.81
CA GLY A 73 3.87 26.51 22.12
C GLY A 73 5.34 26.90 22.34
N ASN A 74 6.27 26.22 21.67
CA ASN A 74 7.72 26.52 21.77
C ASN A 74 8.20 27.65 20.85
N VAL A 75 7.34 28.18 19.98
CA VAL A 75 7.71 29.24 19.03
C VAL A 75 7.43 30.61 19.63
N ASN A 76 8.47 31.42 19.83
CA ASN A 76 8.34 32.83 20.20
C ASN A 76 8.01 33.70 18.98
N ALA A 77 6.84 33.49 18.37
CA ALA A 77 6.34 34.30 17.26
C ALA A 77 4.99 34.91 17.60
N LYS A 78 4.74 36.12 17.09
CA LYS A 78 3.45 36.81 17.25
C LYS A 78 2.30 36.10 16.54
N TYR A 79 2.61 35.38 15.46
CA TYR A 79 1.64 34.67 14.64
C TYR A 79 2.20 33.31 14.23
N VAL A 80 1.33 32.30 14.22
CA VAL A 80 1.60 30.95 13.73
C VAL A 80 0.52 30.61 12.69
N MET A 81 0.92 30.00 11.57
CA MET A 81 0.01 29.60 10.49
C MET A 81 0.08 28.09 10.29
N GLY A 82 -1.08 27.43 10.38
CA GLY A 82 -1.23 26.02 10.01
C GLY A 82 -1.63 25.88 8.54
N LEU A 83 -0.98 24.96 7.82
CA LEU A 83 -1.37 24.54 6.48
C LEU A 83 -1.98 23.15 6.56
N PHE A 84 -3.29 23.06 6.38
CA PHE A 84 -4.01 21.80 6.35
C PHE A 84 -4.21 21.34 4.91
N PHE A 85 -3.65 20.18 4.57
CA PHE A 85 -3.70 19.61 3.23
C PHE A 85 -4.33 18.22 3.28
N ASP A 86 -5.41 18.03 2.51
CA ASP A 86 -6.10 16.75 2.37
C ASP A 86 -6.10 16.30 0.90
N ILE A 87 -5.82 15.02 0.68
CA ILE A 87 -5.72 14.43 -0.67
C ILE A 87 -7.01 13.68 -0.97
N LYS A 88 -7.87 14.29 -1.79
CA LYS A 88 -9.12 13.68 -2.22
C LYS A 88 -8.89 12.34 -2.93
N GLY A 89 -9.47 11.27 -2.40
CA GLY A 89 -9.40 9.93 -3.00
C GLY A 89 -7.96 9.43 -3.11
N ALA A 90 -7.15 9.57 -2.06
CA ALA A 90 -5.72 9.24 -2.06
C ALA A 90 -5.42 7.81 -2.56
N PHE A 91 -6.28 6.83 -2.26
CA PHE A 91 -6.10 5.46 -2.73
C PHE A 91 -6.63 5.22 -4.16
N ASP A 92 -7.72 5.89 -4.53
CA ASP A 92 -8.32 5.75 -5.86
C ASP A 92 -7.45 6.41 -6.95
N ASN A 93 -6.75 7.49 -6.60
CA ASN A 93 -5.90 8.25 -7.51
C ASN A 93 -4.41 7.87 -7.42
N LEU A 94 -4.09 6.72 -6.82
CA LEU A 94 -2.71 6.29 -6.61
C LEU A 94 -2.02 5.98 -7.95
N TRP A 95 -0.86 6.58 -8.19
CA TRP A 95 -0.07 6.29 -9.39
C TRP A 95 0.71 4.98 -9.25
N TRP A 96 0.09 3.88 -9.67
CA TRP A 96 0.62 2.51 -9.54
C TRP A 96 2.04 2.27 -10.10
N PRO A 97 2.43 2.82 -11.26
CA PRO A 97 3.80 2.70 -11.76
C PRO A 97 4.83 3.24 -10.76
N LEU A 98 4.59 4.41 -10.18
CA LEU A 98 5.48 4.99 -9.19
C LEU A 98 5.56 4.12 -7.93
N LEU A 99 4.42 3.63 -7.43
CA LEU A 99 4.41 2.72 -6.28
C LEU A 99 5.27 1.47 -6.54
N LYS A 100 5.14 0.85 -7.73
CA LYS A 100 5.93 -0.32 -8.11
C LYS A 100 7.42 -0.02 -8.16
N LEU A 101 7.81 1.11 -8.74
CA LEU A 101 9.20 1.57 -8.75
C LEU A 101 9.73 1.75 -7.32
N ARG A 102 8.97 2.37 -6.42
CA ARG A 102 9.35 2.49 -5.00
C ARG A 102 9.52 1.14 -4.33
N LEU A 103 8.62 0.19 -4.57
CA LEU A 103 8.74 -1.16 -4.00
C LEU A 103 9.94 -1.93 -4.57
N LEU A 104 10.28 -1.71 -5.84
CA LEU A 104 11.47 -2.25 -6.48
C LEU A 104 12.76 -1.69 -5.87
N GLU A 105 12.83 -0.36 -5.66
CA GLU A 105 13.94 0.32 -4.97
C GLU A 105 14.17 -0.25 -3.56
N GLN A 106 13.09 -0.68 -2.89
CA GLN A 106 13.14 -1.30 -1.57
C GLN A 106 13.38 -2.82 -1.61
N GLY A 107 13.60 -3.41 -2.80
CA GLY A 107 13.82 -4.84 -2.97
C GLY A 107 12.61 -5.71 -2.60
N GLN A 108 11.40 -5.15 -2.61
CA GLN A 108 10.16 -5.87 -2.27
C GLN A 108 9.56 -6.61 -3.46
N ILE A 109 10.03 -6.30 -4.67
CA ILE A 109 9.57 -6.84 -5.94
C ILE A 109 10.81 -7.27 -6.76
N ASN A 110 10.71 -8.40 -7.45
CA ASN A 110 11.78 -8.90 -8.31
C ASN A 110 11.81 -8.16 -9.66
N LYS A 111 13.01 -7.74 -10.09
CA LYS A 111 13.24 -7.02 -11.36
C LYS A 111 12.84 -7.84 -12.59
N GLU A 112 13.06 -9.16 -12.53
CA GLU A 112 12.76 -10.10 -13.63
C GLU A 112 11.27 -10.18 -13.97
N GLU A 113 10.40 -9.90 -12.99
CA GLU A 113 8.94 -9.98 -13.16
C GLU A 113 8.38 -8.78 -13.96
N TYR A 114 9.18 -7.73 -14.18
CA TYR A 114 8.72 -6.46 -14.76
C TYR A 114 9.36 -6.08 -16.11
N ASN A 115 10.25 -6.91 -16.68
CA ASN A 115 10.96 -6.63 -17.93
C ASN A 115 11.47 -5.18 -18.03
N LEU A 116 11.92 -4.62 -16.90
CA LEU A 116 12.52 -3.30 -16.88
C LEU A 116 13.91 -3.42 -17.52
N PRO A 117 14.30 -2.52 -18.45
CA PRO A 117 15.62 -2.58 -19.06
C PRO A 117 16.68 -2.53 -17.97
N ALA A 118 17.70 -3.38 -18.10
CA ALA A 118 18.90 -3.25 -17.29
C ALA A 118 19.59 -1.93 -17.65
N ASP A 119 20.04 -1.21 -16.63
CA ASP A 119 20.78 0.05 -16.76
C ASP A 119 22.04 -0.12 -17.61
#